data_AF-A0AAU0ZD99-F1
#
_entry.id   AF-A0AAU0ZD99-F1
#
_cell.length_a   1.000
_cell.length_b   1.000
_cell.length_c   1.000
_cell.angle_alpha   90.00
_cell.angle_beta   90.00
_cell.angle_gamma   90.00
#
_symmetry.space_group_name_H-M   'P 1'
#
loop_
_entity.id
_entity.type
_entity.pdbx_description
1 polymer ?
#
loop_
_entity_poly.entity_id
_entity_poly.type
_entity_poly.pdbx_seq_one_letter_code
_entity_poly.pdbx_strand_id
1 'polypeptide(L)'
;MAIAYVIVAVLTIAYCLFSAGADFVRWERVGVAMDTVGVPRSWMPWLGVPKAAAALGLLVGFWMPVIGMAAAAGLVLFFGAAIVTHLRARDYSFGLQYPFLLLAITTLALGAAV
;
A
#
# COMPACT_ATOMS: atom_id res chain seq x y z
N MET A 1 1.71 11.35 -20.43
CA MET A 1 0.92 10.41 -19.62
C MET A 1 1.71 9.15 -19.27
N ALA A 2 2.29 8.43 -20.24
CA ALA A 2 3.07 7.21 -19.98
C ALA A 2 4.28 7.40 -19.01
N ILE A 3 5.12 8.44 -19.19
CA ILE A 3 6.29 8.66 -18.31
C ILE A 3 5.87 8.93 -16.86
N ALA A 4 4.84 9.76 -16.66
CA ALA A 4 4.30 10.05 -15.33
C ALA A 4 3.76 8.78 -14.65
N TYR A 5 3.01 7.95 -15.39
CA TYR A 5 2.55 6.65 -14.90
C TYR A 5 3.72 5.75 -14.50
N VAL A 6 4.74 5.61 -15.35
CA VAL A 6 5.91 4.77 -15.05
C VAL A 6 6.62 5.24 -13.78
N ILE A 7 6.89 6.54 -13.64
CA ILE A 7 7.56 7.09 -12.45
C ILE A 7 6.73 6.79 -11.19
N VAL A 8 5.43 7.10 -11.21
CA VAL A 8 4.55 6.93 -10.04
C VAL A 8 4.34 5.44 -9.71
N ALA A 9 4.21 4.58 -10.72
CA ALA A 9 4.09 3.14 -10.54
C ALA A 9 5.36 2.55 -9.91
N VAL A 10 6.56 2.93 -10.39
CA VAL A 10 7.84 2.49 -9.83
C VAL A 10 7.99 2.96 -8.38
N LEU A 11 7.64 4.20 -8.07
CA LEU A 11 7.62 4.70 -6.69
C LEU A 11 6.65 3.88 -5.82
N THR A 12 5.44 3.63 -6.30
CA THR A 12 4.43 2.84 -5.58
C THR A 12 4.90 1.41 -5.31
N ILE A 13 5.55 0.77 -6.28
CA ILE A 13 6.17 -0.55 -6.13
C ILE A 13 7.25 -0.51 -5.03
N ALA A 14 8.19 0.44 -5.11
CA ALA A 14 9.29 0.55 -4.15
C ALA A 14 8.78 0.76 -2.72
N TYR A 15 7.81 1.66 -2.54
CA TYR A 15 7.19 1.90 -1.24
C TYR A 15 6.43 0.68 -0.72
N CYS A 16 5.65 0.00 -1.57
CA CYS A 16 4.93 -1.22 -1.18
C CYS A 16 5.87 -2.35 -0.76
N LEU A 17 6.99 -2.54 -1.48
CA LEU A 17 8.02 -3.51 -1.10
C LEU A 17 8.67 -3.15 0.23
N PHE A 18 8.99 -1.87 0.46
CA PHE A 18 9.52 -1.41 1.74
C PHE A 18 8.53 -1.66 2.89
N SER A 19 7.24 -1.32 2.70
CA SER A 19 6.23 -1.54 3.74
C SER A 19 5.94 -3.01 3.97
N ALA A 20 5.89 -3.84 2.92
CA ALA A 20 5.74 -5.28 3.07
C ALA A 20 6.96 -5.90 3.77
N GLY A 21 8.17 -5.45 3.43
CA GLY A 21 9.40 -5.85 4.11
C GLY A 21 9.36 -5.51 5.59
N ALA A 22 8.95 -4.28 5.94
CA ALA A 22 8.76 -3.85 7.33
C ALA A 22 7.78 -4.75 8.10
N ASP A 23 6.69 -5.16 7.47
CA ASP A 23 5.71 -6.08 8.05
C ASP A 23 6.31 -7.48 8.27
N PHE A 24 7.05 -8.01 7.30
CA PHE A 24 7.67 -9.34 7.39
C PHE A 24 8.80 -9.42 8.41
N VAL A 25 9.63 -8.38 8.52
CA VAL A 25 10.70 -8.31 9.54
C VAL A 25 10.17 -7.86 10.92
N ARG A 26 8.86 -7.67 11.05
CA ARG A 26 8.19 -7.24 12.28
C ARG A 26 8.78 -5.95 12.85
N TRP A 27 8.96 -4.94 12.00
CA TRP A 27 9.58 -3.69 12.40
C TRP A 27 8.80 -3.00 13.52
N GLU A 28 9.48 -2.68 14.63
CA GLU A 28 8.86 -2.17 15.85
C GLU A 28 7.98 -0.94 15.63
N ARG A 29 8.36 -0.04 14.70
CA ARG A 29 7.56 1.15 14.37
C ARG A 29 6.16 0.80 13.85
N VAL A 30 6.03 -0.29 13.09
CA VAL A 30 4.74 -0.79 12.63
C VAL A 30 4.00 -1.48 13.77
N GLY A 31 4.70 -2.24 14.60
CA GLY A 31 4.14 -2.89 15.79
C GLY A 31 3.49 -1.89 16.76
N VAL A 32 4.19 -0.80 17.10
CA VAL A 32 3.65 0.28 17.94
C VAL A 32 2.39 0.89 17.35
N ALA A 33 2.35 1.13 16.04
CA ALA A 33 1.16 1.65 15.38
C ALA A 33 -0.02 0.66 15.44
N MET A 34 0.26 -0.64 15.29
CA MET A 34 -0.74 -1.70 15.41
C MET A 34 -1.28 -1.85 16.84
N ASP A 35 -0.42 -1.73 17.85
CA ASP A 35 -0.81 -1.79 19.26
C ASP A 35 -1.79 -0.67 19.61
N THR A 36 -1.55 0.56 19.10
CA THR A 36 -2.45 1.71 19.28
C THR A 36 -3.86 1.45 18.76
N VAL A 37 -3.99 0.70 17.66
CA VAL A 37 -5.29 0.36 17.04
C VAL A 37 -5.83 -1.01 17.47
N GLY A 38 -5.18 -1.68 18.42
CA GLY A 38 -5.61 -2.97 18.96
C GLY A 38 -5.46 -4.15 18.00
N VAL A 39 -4.62 -4.03 16.96
CA VAL A 39 -4.35 -5.13 16.03
C VAL A 39 -3.18 -5.96 16.55
N PRO A 40 -3.33 -7.28 16.72
CA PRO A 40 -2.26 -8.11 17.27
C PRO A 40 -1.06 -8.15 16.32
N ARG A 41 0.16 -8.00 16.86
CA ARG A 41 1.42 -8.06 16.09
C ARG A 41 1.61 -9.36 15.30
N SER A 42 0.92 -10.45 15.67
CA SER A 42 0.89 -11.70 14.89
C SER A 42 0.34 -11.50 13.47
N TRP A 43 -0.46 -10.45 13.25
CA TRP A 43 -1.00 -10.09 11.94
C TRP A 43 -0.03 -9.36 11.02
N MET A 44 1.15 -8.92 11.50
CA MET A 44 2.09 -8.15 10.65
C MET A 44 2.40 -8.86 9.32
N PRO A 45 2.84 -10.14 9.28
CA PRO A 45 3.12 -10.79 8.00
C PRO A 45 1.88 -10.84 7.09
N TRP A 46 0.69 -11.02 7.66
CA TRP A 46 -0.57 -11.03 6.90
C TRP A 46 -0.92 -9.67 6.29
N LEU A 47 -0.48 -8.56 6.90
CA LEU A 47 -0.58 -7.22 6.30
C LEU A 47 0.45 -7.00 5.18
N GLY A 48 1.61 -7.66 5.26
CA GLY A 48 2.66 -7.59 4.24
C GLY A 48 2.32 -8.33 2.95
N VAL A 49 1.63 -9.46 3.04
CA VAL A 49 1.21 -10.29 1.88
C VAL A 49 0.48 -9.48 0.80
N PRO A 50 -0.64 -8.77 1.08
CA PRO A 50 -1.36 -8.02 0.06
C PRO A 50 -0.52 -6.88 -0.54
N LYS A 51 0.35 -6.23 0.25
CA LYS A 51 1.26 -5.19 -0.23
C LYS A 51 2.30 -5.76 -1.20
N ALA A 52 2.89 -6.92 -0.88
CA ALA A 52 3.83 -7.61 -1.75
C ALA A 52 3.14 -8.11 -3.03
N ALA A 53 1.94 -8.69 -2.90
CA ALA A 53 1.14 -9.14 -4.04
C ALA A 53 0.78 -7.98 -4.96
N ALA A 54 0.40 -6.83 -4.42
CA ALA A 54 0.14 -5.64 -5.21
C ALA A 54 1.40 -5.08 -5.88
N ALA A 55 2.56 -5.10 -5.22
CA ALA A 55 3.83 -4.69 -5.83
C ALA A 55 4.17 -5.59 -7.05
N LEU A 56 3.98 -6.91 -6.91
CA LEU A 56 4.14 -7.86 -8.03
C LEU A 56 3.09 -7.61 -9.12
N GLY A 57 1.83 -7.36 -8.75
CA GLY A 57 0.76 -7.05 -9.69
C GLY A 57 1.02 -5.77 -10.49
N LEU A 58 1.56 -4.73 -9.86
CA LEU A 58 1.98 -3.49 -10.54
C LEU A 58 3.15 -3.73 -11.50
N LEU A 59 4.13 -4.58 -11.13
CA LEU A 59 5.20 -4.98 -12.03
C LEU A 59 4.65 -5.72 -13.26
N VAL A 60 3.80 -6.72 -13.05
CA VAL A 60 3.12 -7.43 -14.15
C VAL A 60 2.24 -6.48 -14.97
N GLY A 61 1.70 -5.44 -14.33
CA GLY A 61 0.90 -4.37 -14.92
C GLY A 61 1.57 -3.64 -16.09
N PHE A 62 2.91 -3.63 -16.16
CA PHE A 62 3.62 -3.04 -17.31
C PHE A 62 3.41 -3.82 -18.62
N TRP A 63 3.11 -5.12 -18.53
CA TRP A 63 2.76 -5.96 -19.69
C TRP A 63 1.26 -6.24 -19.78
N MET A 64 0.57 -6.27 -18.65
CA MET A 64 -0.85 -6.61 -18.53
C MET A 64 -1.59 -5.51 -17.76
N PRO A 65 -2.04 -4.42 -18.41
CA PRO A 65 -2.60 -3.23 -17.75
C PRO A 65 -3.73 -3.53 -16.77
N VAL A 66 -4.61 -4.49 -17.11
CA VAL A 66 -5.73 -4.93 -16.25
C VAL A 66 -5.26 -5.41 -14.89
N ILE A 67 -4.14 -6.14 -14.82
CA ILE A 67 -3.54 -6.61 -13.56
C ILE A 67 -2.99 -5.44 -12.76
N GLY A 68 -2.32 -4.49 -13.43
CA GLY A 68 -1.80 -3.28 -12.78
C GLY A 68 -2.91 -2.43 -12.16
N MET A 69 -4.02 -2.23 -12.87
CA MET A 69 -5.19 -1.51 -12.35
C MET A 69 -5.82 -2.22 -11.17
N ALA A 70 -5.98 -3.56 -11.23
CA ALA A 70 -6.50 -4.34 -10.11
C ALA A 70 -5.59 -4.25 -8.87
N ALA A 71 -4.26 -4.29 -9.06
CA ALA A 71 -3.29 -4.13 -7.98
C ALA A 71 -3.35 -2.72 -7.36
N ALA A 72 -3.41 -1.67 -8.18
CA ALA A 72 -3.54 -0.30 -7.70
C ALA A 72 -4.85 -0.09 -6.93
N ALA A 73 -5.98 -0.61 -7.43
CA ALA A 73 -7.26 -0.58 -6.73
C ALA A 73 -7.21 -1.32 -5.38
N GLY A 74 -6.56 -2.50 -5.34
CA GLY A 74 -6.33 -3.25 -4.12
C GLY A 74 -5.53 -2.45 -3.07
N LEU A 75 -4.49 -1.72 -3.49
CA LEU A 75 -3.73 -0.83 -2.60
C LEU A 75 -4.57 0.32 -2.05
N VAL A 76 -5.42 0.95 -2.89
CA VAL A 76 -6.34 2.00 -2.44
C VAL A 76 -7.27 1.47 -1.35
N LEU A 77 -7.87 0.29 -1.57
CA LEU A 77 -8.73 -0.35 -0.58
C LEU A 77 -7.97 -0.71 0.70
N PHE A 78 -6.77 -1.26 0.56
CA PHE A 78 -5.93 -1.66 1.70
C PHE A 78 -5.56 -0.46 2.57
N PHE A 79 -4.98 0.59 1.99
CA PHE A 79 -4.58 1.77 2.75
C PHE A 79 -5.77 2.60 3.23
N GLY A 80 -6.87 2.62 2.47
CA GLY A 80 -8.14 3.18 2.94
C GLY A 80 -8.66 2.46 4.19
N ALA A 81 -8.67 1.13 4.19
CA ALA A 81 -9.07 0.34 5.35
C ALA A 81 -8.15 0.60 6.55
N ALA A 82 -6.83 0.71 6.34
CA ALA A 82 -5.87 1.04 7.39
C ALA A 82 -6.16 2.42 8.01
N ILE A 83 -6.44 3.44 7.21
CA ILE A 83 -6.81 4.77 7.74
C ILE A 83 -8.10 4.68 8.55
N VAL A 84 -9.09 3.93 8.08
CA VAL A 84 -10.34 3.69 8.81
C VAL A 84 -10.10 3.00 10.16
N THR A 85 -9.16 2.04 10.26
CA THR A 85 -8.84 1.41 11.55
C THR A 85 -8.22 2.39 12.54
N HIS A 86 -7.33 3.28 12.08
CA HIS A 86 -6.77 4.36 12.92
C HIS A 86 -7.86 5.36 13.37
N LEU A 87 -8.71 5.80 12.46
CA LEU A 87 -9.84 6.69 12.77
C LEU A 87 -10.80 6.08 13.80
N ARG A 88 -11.10 4.77 13.69
CA ARG A 88 -11.95 4.06 14.65
C ARG A 88 -11.33 3.98 16.05
N ALA A 89 -10.01 3.86 16.12
CA ALA A 89 -9.26 3.92 17.38
C ALA A 89 -9.07 5.34 17.92
N ARG A 90 -9.59 6.38 17.22
CA ARG A 90 -9.34 7.81 17.49
C ARG A 90 -7.85 8.17 17.46
N ASP A 91 -7.08 7.40 16.71
CA ASP A 91 -5.68 7.68 16.44
C ASP A 91 -5.57 8.50 15.15
N TYR A 92 -5.05 9.72 15.27
CA TYR A 92 -4.85 10.63 14.15
C TYR A 92 -3.37 10.71 13.73
N SER A 93 -2.53 9.84 14.28
CA SER A 93 -1.13 9.71 13.89
C SER A 93 -0.98 8.91 12.59
N PHE A 94 -1.56 9.45 11.51
CA PHE A 94 -1.45 8.90 10.16
C PHE A 94 -0.05 9.18 9.59
N GLY A 95 0.96 8.49 10.11
CA GLY A 95 2.35 8.69 9.69
C GLY A 95 2.55 8.35 8.21
N LEU A 96 2.82 7.08 7.93
CA LEU A 96 3.12 6.64 6.56
C LEU A 96 1.84 6.24 5.79
N GLN A 97 0.67 6.09 6.41
CA GLN A 97 -0.52 5.62 5.68
C GLN A 97 -0.98 6.59 4.58
N TYR A 98 -0.88 7.91 4.79
CA TYR A 98 -1.29 8.93 3.82
C TYR A 98 -0.49 8.94 2.51
N PRO A 99 0.85 9.04 2.52
CA PRO A 99 1.61 9.07 1.27
C PRO A 99 1.44 7.79 0.47
N PHE A 100 1.26 6.64 1.13
CA PHE A 100 0.99 5.37 0.45
C PHE A 100 -0.39 5.33 -0.21
N LEU A 101 -1.43 5.84 0.45
CA LEU A 101 -2.75 5.97 -0.16
C LEU A 101 -2.70 6.93 -1.36
N LEU A 102 -2.00 8.05 -1.25
CA LEU A 102 -1.88 9.02 -2.35
C LEU A 102 -1.16 8.41 -3.56
N LEU A 103 -0.08 7.66 -3.34
CA LEU A 103 0.62 6.92 -4.38
C LEU A 103 -0.28 5.87 -5.05
N ALA A 104 -1.09 5.15 -4.27
CA ALA A 104 -2.03 4.16 -4.80
C ALA A 104 -3.12 4.82 -5.68
N ILE A 105 -3.72 5.92 -5.21
CA ILE A 105 -4.75 6.65 -5.95
C ILE A 105 -4.17 7.24 -7.24
N THR A 106 -2.99 7.87 -7.17
CA THR A 106 -2.35 8.47 -8.34
C THR A 106 -1.93 7.42 -9.36
N THR A 107 -1.41 6.26 -8.93
CA THR A 107 -1.12 5.13 -9.81
C THR A 107 -2.38 4.61 -10.50
N LEU A 108 -3.47 4.43 -9.75
CA LEU A 108 -4.74 3.96 -10.30
C LEU A 108 -5.32 4.94 -11.32
N ALA A 109 -5.32 6.24 -11.00
CA ALA A 109 -5.83 7.29 -11.87
C ALA A 109 -5.01 7.42 -13.15
N LEU A 110 -3.68 7.38 -13.05
CA LEU A 110 -2.81 7.43 -14.22
C LEU A 110 -2.91 6.16 -15.06
N GLY A 111 -3.03 4.98 -14.44
CA GLY A 111 -3.21 3.71 -15.15
C GLY A 111 -4.55 3.61 -15.89
N ALA A 112 -5.59 4.30 -15.43
CA ALA A 112 -6.87 4.40 -16.14
C ALA A 112 -6.84 5.38 -17.34
N ALA A 113 -5.81 6.22 -17.42
CA ALA A 113 -5.66 7.26 -18.44
C ALA A 113 -4.59 6.95 -19.50
N VAL A 114 -4.02 5.73 -19.46
CA VAL A 114 -2.99 5.22 -20.40
C VAL A 114 -3.59 4.05 -21.17
#